data_AF-A0A926CPC2-F1
#
_entry.id   AF-A0A926CPC2-F1
#
_cell.length_a   1.000
_cell.length_b   1.000
_cell.length_c   1.000
_cell.angle_alpha   90.00
_cell.angle_beta   90.00
_cell.angle_gamma   90.00
#
_symmetry.space_group_name_H-M   'P 1'
#
loop_
_entity.id
_entity.type
_entity.pdbx_description
1 polymer ?
#
loop_
_entity_poly.entity_id
_entity_poly.type
_entity_poly.pdbx_seq_one_letter_code
_entity_poly.pdbx_strand_id
1 'polypeptide(L)'
;MRICLVILGLTFLLPTTVPGQTVTGPMVRFRTTQGDIDVTLLPNSAPKTVANFLNYVNRGAFNNSVFHRSVAGFIIQGGGYTWQNLTPIEIPSDPPIANEYSVSNIRGTLAMAKLPSGPDTATNQ
;
A
#
# COMPACT_ATOMS: atom_id res chain seq x y z
N MET A 1 -17.69 -2.56 -4.54
CA MET A 1 -19.04 -3.16 -4.52
C MET A 1 -19.97 -2.23 -3.76
N ARG A 2 -20.93 -1.59 -4.43
CA ARG A 2 -21.93 -0.70 -3.81
C ARG A 2 -23.31 -1.23 -4.19
N ILE A 3 -24.14 -1.52 -3.19
CA ILE A 3 -25.62 -1.48 -3.25
C ILE A 3 -26.09 -1.53 -1.79
N CYS A 4 -26.86 -0.53 -1.37
CA CYS A 4 -27.91 -0.74 -0.37
C CYS A 4 -28.97 0.35 -0.57
N LEU A 5 -30.00 -0.01 -1.34
CA LEU A 5 -31.29 0.65 -1.35
C LEU A 5 -32.08 0.07 -0.17
N VAL A 6 -32.30 0.85 0.87
CA VAL A 6 -33.11 0.43 2.03
C VAL A 6 -34.57 0.74 1.71
N ILE A 7 -35.32 -0.26 1.24
CA ILE A 7 -36.79 -0.24 1.24
C ILE A 7 -37.24 -0.71 2.62
N LEU A 8 -37.99 0.15 3.31
CA LEU A 8 -38.54 -0.07 4.63
C LEU A 8 -39.68 -1.10 4.56
N GLY A 9 -39.35 -2.38 4.64
CA GLY A 9 -40.30 -3.48 4.71
C GLY A 9 -39.95 -4.41 5.86
N LEU A 10 -40.87 -4.53 6.83
CA LEU A 10 -40.78 -5.33 8.05
C LEU A 10 -40.29 -6.75 7.73
N THR A 11 -39.00 -7.00 7.92
CA THR A 11 -38.36 -8.29 7.65
C THR A 11 -37.46 -8.69 8.81
N PHE A 12 -37.65 -9.94 9.21
CA PHE A 12 -36.97 -10.67 10.27
C PHE A 12 -35.44 -10.42 10.23
N LEU A 13 -34.89 -9.77 11.26
CA LEU A 13 -33.45 -9.55 11.39
C LEU A 13 -32.74 -10.88 11.68
N LEU A 14 -32.33 -11.58 10.63
CA LEU A 14 -31.23 -12.54 10.73
C LEU A 14 -29.93 -11.74 10.93
N PRO A 15 -29.12 -12.05 11.95
CA PRO A 15 -27.80 -11.43 12.09
C PRO A 15 -26.95 -11.92 10.91
N THR A 16 -26.81 -11.08 9.89
CA THR A 16 -25.85 -11.32 8.83
C THR A 16 -24.47 -11.09 9.42
N THR A 17 -23.82 -12.17 9.85
CA THR A 17 -22.38 -12.16 10.11
C THR A 17 -21.71 -11.85 8.78
N VAL A 18 -21.38 -10.58 8.56
CA VAL A 18 -20.49 -10.18 7.47
C VAL A 18 -19.18 -10.90 7.73
N PRO A 19 -18.72 -11.82 6.87
CA PRO A 19 -17.42 -12.43 7.02
C PRO A 19 -16.38 -11.31 6.92
N GLY A 20 -15.79 -10.93 8.05
CA GLY A 20 -14.60 -10.10 8.07
C GLY A 20 -13.51 -10.88 7.32
N GLN A 21 -13.02 -10.32 6.22
CA GLN A 21 -11.87 -10.90 5.52
C GLN A 21 -10.71 -10.94 6.51
N THR A 22 -10.34 -12.13 6.99
CA THR A 22 -9.14 -12.32 7.78
C THR A 22 -7.95 -12.10 6.86
N VAL A 23 -7.36 -10.91 6.95
CA VAL A 23 -6.14 -10.57 6.24
C VAL A 23 -4.96 -11.19 7.00
N THR A 24 -4.47 -12.31 6.49
CA THR A 24 -3.31 -13.01 7.06
C THR A 24 -2.05 -12.69 6.25
N GLY A 25 -1.06 -12.08 6.89
CA GLY A 25 0.23 -11.78 6.26
C GLY A 25 1.19 -11.06 7.20
N PRO A 26 2.45 -10.85 6.78
CA PRO A 26 3.43 -10.12 7.57
C PRO A 26 2.96 -8.68 7.80
N MET A 27 3.16 -8.20 9.02
CA MET A 27 2.87 -6.82 9.40
C MET A 27 4.14 -6.00 9.37
N VAL A 28 4.04 -4.77 8.87
CA VAL A 28 5.11 -3.78 8.87
C VAL A 28 4.61 -2.50 9.50
N ARG A 29 5.45 -1.86 10.32
CA ARG A 29 5.17 -0.58 10.93
C ARG A 29 6.01 0.52 10.29
N PHE A 30 5.35 1.53 9.74
CA PHE A 30 5.99 2.79 9.38
C PHE A 30 6.00 3.69 10.60
N ARG A 31 7.20 4.06 11.08
CA ARG A 31 7.36 5.11 12.10
C ARG A 31 7.53 6.44 11.38
N THR A 32 6.55 7.32 11.49
CA THR A 32 6.56 8.62 10.81
C THR A 32 6.54 9.75 11.82
N THR A 33 6.83 10.97 11.35
CA THR A 33 6.74 12.19 12.18
C THR A 33 5.30 12.52 12.59
N GLN A 34 4.30 11.91 11.95
CA GLN A 34 2.88 12.10 12.25
C GLN A 34 2.29 10.93 13.06
N GLY A 35 3.14 9.97 13.47
CA GLY A 35 2.73 8.78 14.21
C GLY A 35 3.04 7.47 13.48
N ASP A 36 2.66 6.37 14.13
CA ASP A 36 2.88 5.02 13.62
C ASP A 36 1.74 4.60 12.69
N ILE A 37 2.09 3.94 11.58
CA ILE A 37 1.14 3.33 10.65
C ILE A 37 1.47 1.85 10.53
N ASP A 38 0.55 1.00 10.97
CA ASP A 38 0.65 -0.45 10.82
C ASP A 38 -0.04 -0.91 9.54
N VAL A 39 0.66 -1.67 8.72
CA VAL A 39 0.11 -2.28 7.51
C VAL A 39 0.27 -3.79 7.55
N THR A 40 -0.75 -4.49 7.08
CA THR A 40 -0.66 -5.94 6.83
C THR A 40 -0.48 -6.16 5.34
N LEU A 41 0.55 -6.93 4.98
CA LEU A 41 0.87 -7.24 3.59
C LEU A 41 0.10 -8.47 3.10
N LEU A 42 -0.10 -8.58 1.79
CA LEU A 42 -0.89 -9.64 1.15
C LEU A 42 -0.02 -10.57 0.28
N PRO A 43 0.85 -11.42 0.87
CA PRO A 43 1.80 -12.24 0.10
C PRO A 43 1.11 -13.26 -0.81
N ASN A 44 -0.10 -13.72 -0.46
CA ASN A 44 -0.86 -14.64 -1.29
C ASN A 44 -1.45 -13.95 -2.53
N SER A 45 -1.73 -12.64 -2.43
CA SER A 45 -2.34 -11.85 -3.51
C SER A 45 -1.31 -11.18 -4.42
N ALA A 46 -0.15 -10.84 -3.88
CA ALA A 46 0.91 -10.12 -4.58
C ALA A 46 2.31 -10.54 -4.05
N PRO A 47 2.72 -11.81 -4.25
CA PRO A 47 3.95 -12.35 -3.68
C PRO A 47 5.22 -11.60 -4.11
N LYS A 48 5.34 -11.21 -5.39
CA LYS A 48 6.53 -10.48 -5.88
C LYS A 48 6.57 -9.07 -5.33
N THR A 49 5.40 -8.42 -5.25
CA THR A 49 5.25 -7.08 -4.69
C THR A 49 5.64 -7.05 -3.22
N VAL A 50 5.14 -8.01 -2.43
CA VAL A 50 5.47 -8.13 -1.01
C VAL A 50 6.95 -8.45 -0.81
N ALA A 51 7.52 -9.37 -1.58
CA ALA A 51 8.94 -9.71 -1.52
C ALA A 51 9.83 -8.50 -1.85
N ASN A 52 9.48 -7.76 -2.90
CA ASN A 52 10.18 -6.53 -3.29
C ASN A 52 10.12 -5.48 -2.19
N PHE A 53 8.92 -5.16 -1.66
CA PHE A 53 8.78 -4.19 -0.58
C PHE A 53 9.58 -4.58 0.66
N LEU A 54 9.49 -5.84 1.10
CA LEU A 54 10.24 -6.34 2.25
C LEU A 54 11.75 -6.31 2.01
N ASN A 55 12.23 -6.48 0.77
CA ASN A 55 13.65 -6.33 0.45
C ASN A 55 14.16 -4.91 0.79
N TYR A 56 13.43 -3.86 0.39
CA TYR A 56 13.78 -2.48 0.74
C TYR A 56 13.70 -2.22 2.25
N VAL A 57 12.67 -2.76 2.92
CA VAL A 57 12.50 -2.63 4.38
C VAL A 57 13.68 -3.28 5.12
N ASN A 58 14.01 -4.52 4.77
CA ASN A 58 15.04 -5.30 5.46
C ASN A 58 16.45 -4.71 5.30
N ARG A 59 16.74 -4.04 4.17
CA ARG A 59 18.00 -3.32 3.96
C ARG A 59 17.99 -1.87 4.47
N GLY A 60 16.91 -1.44 5.13
CA GLY A 60 16.78 -0.10 5.72
C GLY A 60 16.68 1.03 4.68
N ALA A 61 16.30 0.73 3.43
CA ALA A 61 16.27 1.71 2.35
C ALA A 61 15.27 2.84 2.59
N PHE A 62 14.22 2.59 3.37
CA PHE A 62 13.20 3.58 3.73
C PHE A 62 13.53 4.39 4.99
N ASN A 63 14.68 4.14 5.62
CA ASN A 63 15.11 4.94 6.77
C ASN A 63 15.37 6.38 6.33
N ASN A 64 14.78 7.34 7.05
CA ASN A 64 14.78 8.76 6.67
C ASN A 64 14.21 9.05 5.27
N SER A 65 13.39 8.14 4.73
CA SER A 65 12.65 8.39 3.51
C SER A 65 11.52 9.38 3.76
N VAL A 66 11.18 10.16 2.73
CA VAL A 66 10.14 11.19 2.79
C VAL A 66 8.96 10.87 1.87
N PHE A 67 7.78 11.29 2.29
CA PHE A 67 6.63 11.38 1.39
C PHE A 67 6.82 12.60 0.48
N HIS A 68 7.25 12.36 -0.75
CA HIS A 68 7.58 13.42 -1.71
C HIS A 68 6.36 13.86 -2.55
N ARG A 69 5.24 13.12 -2.49
CA ARG A 69 4.01 13.48 -3.18
C ARG A 69 2.79 13.23 -2.29
N SER A 70 1.93 14.23 -2.18
CA SER A 70 0.67 14.17 -1.45
C SER A 70 -0.42 14.87 -2.25
N VAL A 71 -1.50 14.16 -2.56
CA VAL A 71 -2.64 14.68 -3.32
C VAL A 71 -3.91 14.38 -2.54
N ALA A 72 -4.58 15.44 -2.08
CA ALA A 72 -5.79 15.33 -1.27
C ALA A 72 -6.86 14.49 -1.98
N GLY A 73 -7.45 13.53 -1.25
CA GLY A 73 -8.48 12.64 -1.78
C GLY A 73 -7.98 11.53 -2.72
N PHE A 74 -6.67 11.48 -3.00
CA PHE A 74 -6.09 10.49 -3.90
C PHE A 74 -5.03 9.64 -3.21
N ILE A 75 -3.79 10.13 -3.08
CA ILE A 75 -2.67 9.34 -2.55
C ILE A 75 -1.69 10.16 -1.73
N ILE A 76 -0.91 9.45 -0.92
CA ILE A 76 0.38 9.89 -0.38
C ILE A 76 1.41 8.88 -0.90
N GLN A 77 2.52 9.36 -1.44
CA GLN A 77 3.54 8.55 -2.10
C GLN A 77 4.93 8.88 -1.53
N GLY A 78 5.72 7.83 -1.28
CA GLY A 78 7.04 7.86 -0.67
C GLY A 78 7.98 6.85 -1.31
N GLY A 79 9.08 6.50 -0.63
CA GLY A 79 10.00 5.43 -1.07
C GLY A 79 10.99 5.82 -2.18
N GLY A 80 10.79 6.96 -2.84
CA GLY A 80 11.67 7.46 -3.91
C GLY A 80 12.91 8.21 -3.43
N TYR A 81 12.81 8.90 -2.29
CA TYR A 81 13.86 9.81 -1.81
C TYR A 81 14.09 9.70 -0.30
N THR A 82 15.33 9.90 0.13
CA THR A 82 15.71 10.27 1.49
C THR A 82 16.03 11.76 1.57
N TRP A 83 16.01 12.30 2.79
CA TRP A 83 16.37 13.69 3.03
C TRP A 83 17.68 13.78 3.81
N GLN A 84 18.72 14.32 3.17
CA GLN A 84 20.04 14.50 3.78
C GLN A 84 20.61 15.87 3.39
N ASN A 85 21.18 16.60 4.35
CA ASN A 85 21.82 17.91 4.10
C ASN A 85 20.92 18.87 3.29
N LEU A 86 19.63 18.96 3.64
CA LEU A 86 18.64 19.80 2.97
C LEU A 86 18.45 19.49 1.47
N THR A 87 18.85 18.31 1.02
CA THR A 87 18.77 17.88 -0.38
C THR A 87 18.06 16.52 -0.48
N PRO A 88 17.18 16.33 -1.47
CA PRO A 88 16.61 15.02 -1.76
C PRO A 88 17.67 14.13 -2.41
N ILE A 89 17.86 12.93 -1.87
CA ILE A 89 18.73 11.90 -2.45
C ILE A 89 17.85 10.74 -2.90
N GLU A 90 18.03 10.29 -4.14
CA GLU A 90 17.29 9.14 -4.67
C GLU A 90 17.65 7.85 -3.92
N ILE A 91 16.63 7.09 -3.54
CA ILE A 91 16.82 5.73 -3.04
C ILE A 91 17.13 4.84 -4.24
N PRO A 92 18.26 4.10 -4.25
CA PRO A 92 18.58 3.19 -5.34
C PRO A 92 17.46 2.17 -5.56
N SER A 93 16.97 2.08 -6.80
CA SER A 93 15.93 1.15 -7.20
C SER A 93 16.52 -0.16 -7.73
N ASP A 94 15.91 -1.27 -7.32
CA ASP A 94 16.05 -2.58 -7.95
C ASP A 94 15.34 -2.61 -9.31
N PRO A 95 15.58 -3.62 -10.17
CA PRO A 95 14.85 -3.79 -11.42
C PRO A 95 13.32 -3.83 -11.23
N PRO A 96 12.54 -3.38 -12.22
CA PRO A 96 11.09 -3.35 -12.11
C PRO A 96 10.50 -4.76 -11.99
N ILE A 97 9.42 -4.86 -11.23
CA ILE A 97 8.69 -6.12 -11.01
C ILE A 97 7.42 -6.20 -11.87
N ALA A 98 6.98 -7.43 -12.13
CA ALA A 98 5.70 -7.68 -12.80
C ALA A 98 4.52 -7.22 -11.93
N ASN A 99 3.52 -6.62 -12.56
CA ASN A 99 2.33 -6.10 -11.92
C ASN A 99 1.36 -7.21 -11.49
N GLU A 100 1.15 -7.34 -10.19
CA GLU A 100 0.23 -8.30 -9.58
C GLU A 100 -1.06 -7.59 -9.19
N TYR A 101 -2.18 -7.95 -9.84
CA TYR A 101 -3.48 -7.33 -9.62
C TYR A 101 -4.50 -8.39 -9.26
N SER A 102 -5.11 -8.24 -8.10
CA SER A 102 -6.13 -9.16 -7.59
C SER A 102 -7.13 -8.45 -6.67
N VAL A 103 -6.67 -7.45 -5.92
CA VAL A 103 -7.50 -6.64 -5.01
C VAL A 103 -7.56 -5.19 -5.51
N SER A 104 -8.74 -4.59 -5.46
CA SER A 104 -8.92 -3.17 -5.80
C SER A 104 -8.38 -2.25 -4.72
N ASN A 105 -7.77 -1.14 -5.13
CA ASN A 105 -7.33 -0.09 -4.21
C ASN A 105 -8.53 0.66 -3.63
N ILE A 106 -8.62 0.70 -2.31
CA ILE A 106 -9.54 1.56 -1.56
C ILE A 106 -8.72 2.44 -0.60
N ARG A 107 -9.38 3.39 0.08
CA ARG A 107 -8.69 4.19 1.10
C ARG A 107 -8.03 3.28 2.14
N GLY A 108 -6.75 3.51 2.42
CA GLY A 108 -5.97 2.70 3.35
C GLY A 108 -5.23 1.52 2.72
N THR A 109 -5.34 1.32 1.41
CA THR A 109 -4.54 0.32 0.69
C THR A 109 -3.12 0.84 0.46
N LEU A 110 -2.13 0.00 0.74
CA LEU A 110 -0.74 0.17 0.32
C LEU A 110 -0.55 -0.52 -1.04
N ALA A 111 0.02 0.18 -2.01
CA ALA A 111 0.30 -0.33 -3.35
C ALA A 111 1.58 0.31 -3.91
N MET A 112 2.22 -0.36 -4.87
CA MET A 112 3.40 0.17 -5.57
C MET A 112 2.99 1.16 -6.66
N ALA A 113 3.75 2.24 -6.79
CA ALA A 113 3.66 3.19 -7.88
C ALA A 113 4.15 2.58 -9.20
N LYS A 114 3.64 3.10 -10.30
CA LYS A 114 3.96 2.68 -11.66
C LYS A 114 4.18 3.88 -12.56
N LEU A 115 5.02 3.69 -13.58
CA LEU A 115 5.21 4.67 -14.62
C LEU A 115 4.14 4.51 -15.71
N PRO A 116 3.76 5.60 -16.41
CA PRO A 116 2.82 5.54 -17.53
C PRO A 116 3.29 4.69 -18.71
N SER A 117 4.59 4.37 -18.77
CA SER A 117 5.21 3.59 -19.84
C SER A 117 4.78 2.12 -19.85
N GLY A 118 4.24 1.59 -18.76
CA GLY A 118 3.74 0.22 -18.74
C GLY A 118 3.33 -0.29 -17.36
N PRO A 119 2.62 -1.44 -17.32
CA PRO A 119 2.17 -2.03 -16.05
C PRO A 119 3.34 -2.54 -15.20
N ASP A 120 4.38 -3.11 -15.81
CA ASP A 120 5.48 -3.78 -15.11
C ASP A 120 6.64 -2.82 -14.84
N THR A 121 6.36 -1.71 -14.16
CA THR A 121 7.29 -0.59 -13.94
C THR A 121 7.54 -0.27 -12.47
N ALA A 122 6.92 -1.02 -11.56
CA ALA A 122 7.05 -0.81 -10.12
C ALA A 122 8.44 -1.18 -9.62
N THR A 123 9.04 -0.33 -8.78
CA THR A 123 10.40 -0.52 -8.21
C THR A 123 10.42 -0.30 -6.70
N ASN A 124 10.74 0.90 -6.22
CA ASN A 124 10.89 1.28 -4.81
C ASN A 124 9.77 2.18 -4.28
N GLN A 125 8.82 2.55 -5.13
CA GLN A 125 7.73 3.48 -4.85
C GLN A 125 6.36 2.82 -4.99
#